data_AF-A0A1I7TIH8-F1
#
_entry.id   AF-A0A1I7TIH8-F1
#
_cell.length_a   1.000
_cell.length_b   1.000
_cell.length_c   1.000
_cell.angle_alpha   90.00
_cell.angle_beta   90.00
_cell.angle_gamma   90.00
#
_symmetry.space_group_name_H-M   'P 1'
#
loop_
_entity.id
_entity.type
_entity.pdbx_description
1 polymer ?
#
loop_
_entity_poly.entity_id
_entity_poly.type
_entity_poly.pdbx_seq_one_letter_code
_entity_poly.pdbx_strand_id
1 'polypeptide(L)'
;MIGLGLGILAVFLLFVALSRNSALLVVPHLVMQVIAILCFILVLVSGTIALCTDSAVFYRLINAAPFMEHPNNNTVALDTGTMVRIYSLMIVYAISLALEFWFIVVIYNCNRYLDERSDYMKYCLAFSTPMKTLSAR
;
A
#
# COMPACT_ATOMS: atom_id res chain seq x y z
N MET A 1 3.34 -13.63 -0.15
CA MET A 1 3.63 -13.06 -1.50
C MET A 1 2.47 -12.29 -2.12
N ILE A 2 1.20 -12.63 -1.81
CA ILE A 2 0.01 -11.95 -2.35
C ILE A 2 0.04 -10.42 -2.15
N GLY A 3 0.42 -9.93 -0.96
CA GLY A 3 0.51 -8.49 -0.69
C GLY A 3 1.46 -7.72 -1.63
N LEU A 4 2.62 -8.29 -1.97
CA LEU A 4 3.56 -7.65 -2.91
C LEU A 4 3.00 -7.64 -4.33
N GLY A 5 2.31 -8.72 -4.74
CA GLY A 5 1.62 -8.77 -6.03
C GLY A 5 0.52 -7.71 -6.14
N LEU A 6 -0.26 -7.50 -5.07
CA LEU A 6 -1.28 -6.45 -5.01
C LEU A 6 -0.66 -5.04 -5.06
N GLY A 7 0.46 -4.81 -4.37
CA GLY A 7 1.21 -3.55 -4.45
C GLY A 7 1.74 -3.26 -5.85
N ILE A 8 2.31 -4.27 -6.54
CA ILE A 8 2.74 -4.13 -7.94
C ILE A 8 1.55 -3.79 -8.85
N LEU A 9 0.41 -4.43 -8.64
CA LEU A 9 -0.82 -4.15 -9.40
C LEU A 9 -1.32 -2.72 -9.15
N ALA A 10 -1.23 -2.21 -7.91
CA ALA A 10 -1.55 -0.83 -7.59
C ALA A 10 -0.64 0.15 -8.36
N VAL A 11 0.68 -0.09 -8.37
CA VAL A 11 1.64 0.71 -9.15
C VAL A 11 1.35 0.64 -10.64
N PHE A 12 1.01 -0.54 -11.17
CA PHE A 12 0.65 -0.69 -12.58
C PHE A 12 -0.60 0.12 -12.95
N LEU A 13 -1.65 0.06 -12.13
CA LEU A 13 -2.87 0.85 -12.33
C LEU A 13 -2.58 2.35 -12.31
N LEU A 14 -1.66 2.80 -11.45
CA LEU A 14 -1.21 4.19 -11.42
C LEU A 14 -0.57 4.62 -12.75
N PHE A 15 0.35 3.81 -13.30
CA PHE A 15 0.95 4.10 -14.61
C PHE A 15 -0.08 4.12 -15.74
N VAL A 16 -1.04 3.19 -15.72
CA VAL A 16 -2.14 3.18 -16.69
C VAL A 16 -3.00 4.45 -16.55
N ALA A 17 -3.34 4.85 -15.34
CA ALA A 17 -4.10 6.07 -15.07
C ALA A 17 -3.38 7.33 -15.58
N LEU A 18 -2.08 7.43 -15.31
CA LEU A 18 -1.21 8.52 -15.79
C LEU A 18 -1.13 8.55 -17.32
N SER A 19 -0.90 7.40 -17.96
CA SER A 19 -0.79 7.30 -19.43
C SER A 19 -2.07 7.67 -20.15
N ARG A 20 -3.23 7.34 -19.57
CA ARG A 20 -4.56 7.63 -20.13
C ARG A 20 -5.15 8.94 -19.63
N ASN A 21 -4.44 9.68 -18.77
CA ASN A 21 -4.91 10.89 -18.08
C ASN A 21 -6.36 10.79 -17.58
N SER A 22 -6.71 9.63 -17.03
CA SER A 22 -8.10 9.25 -16.77
C SER A 22 -8.36 9.20 -15.28
N ALA A 23 -9.04 10.22 -14.75
CA ALA A 23 -9.36 10.32 -13.33
C ALA A 23 -10.21 9.14 -12.81
N LEU A 24 -11.00 8.51 -13.68
CA LEU A 24 -11.79 7.32 -13.35
C LEU A 24 -10.95 6.14 -12.87
N LEU A 25 -9.68 6.03 -13.29
CA LEU A 25 -8.77 4.97 -12.87
C LEU A 25 -8.17 5.19 -11.47
N VAL A 26 -8.40 6.34 -10.85
CA VAL A 26 -7.97 6.63 -9.47
C VAL A 26 -8.78 5.81 -8.46
N VAL A 27 -10.08 5.60 -8.71
CA VAL A 27 -10.95 4.81 -7.82
C VAL A 27 -10.48 3.35 -7.68
N PRO A 28 -10.29 2.58 -8.77
CA PRO A 28 -9.80 1.21 -8.65
C PRO A 28 -8.36 1.16 -8.11
N HIS A 29 -7.53 2.17 -8.39
CA HIS A 29 -6.19 2.26 -7.81
C HIS A 29 -6.22 2.39 -6.28
N LEU A 30 -7.05 3.31 -5.75
CA LEU A 30 -7.23 3.49 -4.31
C LEU A 30 -7.77 2.24 -3.62
N VAL A 31 -8.73 1.54 -4.23
CA VAL A 31 -9.26 0.28 -3.68
C VAL A 31 -8.15 -0.77 -3.56
N MET A 32 -7.36 -0.95 -4.62
CA MET A 32 -6.24 -1.90 -4.62
C MET A 32 -5.17 -1.53 -3.59
N GLN A 33 -4.90 -0.24 -3.43
CA GLN A 33 -3.95 0.30 -2.47
C GLN A 33 -4.37 0.04 -1.01
N VAL A 34 -5.65 0.25 -0.67
CA VAL A 34 -6.17 -0.06 0.67
C VAL A 34 -6.05 -1.56 0.98
N ILE A 35 -6.37 -2.43 0.02
CA ILE A 35 -6.24 -3.88 0.19
C ILE A 35 -4.76 -4.26 0.39
N ALA A 36 -3.85 -3.67 -0.39
CA ALA A 36 -2.41 -3.92 -0.25
C ALA A 36 -1.88 -3.50 1.14
N ILE A 37 -2.31 -2.34 1.65
CA ILE A 37 -1.96 -1.85 3.00
C ILE A 37 -2.43 -2.84 4.08
N LEU A 38 -3.68 -3.31 4.00
CA LEU A 38 -4.19 -4.30 4.96
C LEU A 38 -3.35 -5.59 4.92
N CYS A 39 -3.02 -6.09 3.74
CA CYS A 39 -2.15 -7.25 3.60
C CYS A 39 -0.75 -7.03 4.17
N PHE A 40 -0.16 -5.85 3.94
CA PHE A 40 1.16 -5.51 4.47
C PHE A 40 1.18 -5.42 6.00
N ILE A 41 0.17 -4.79 6.61
CA ILE A 41 0.03 -4.72 8.07
C ILE A 41 -0.09 -6.13 8.66
N LEU A 42 -0.94 -6.98 8.09
CA LEU A 42 -1.11 -8.35 8.56
C LEU A 42 0.19 -9.16 8.51
N VAL A 43 0.94 -9.05 7.40
CA VAL A 43 2.24 -9.74 7.25
C VAL A 43 3.28 -9.20 8.23
N LEU A 44 3.34 -7.88 8.43
CA LEU A 44 4.29 -7.27 9.36
C LEU A 44 3.97 -7.64 10.82
N VAL A 45 2.71 -7.60 11.23
CA VAL A 45 2.31 -7.99 12.60
C VAL A 45 2.56 -9.47 12.84
N SER A 46 2.18 -10.34 11.91
CA SER A 46 2.45 -11.78 12.04
C SER A 46 3.96 -12.08 12.04
N GLY A 47 4.73 -11.37 11.21
CA GLY A 47 6.18 -11.50 11.17
C GLY A 47 6.88 -11.00 12.42
N THR A 48 6.46 -9.87 13.01
CA THR A 48 7.04 -9.39 14.27
C THR A 48 6.72 -10.33 15.43
N ILE A 49 5.48 -10.82 15.54
CA ILE A 49 5.10 -11.81 16.56
C ILE A 49 5.96 -13.07 16.43
N ALA A 50 6.15 -13.57 15.21
CA ALA A 50 6.92 -14.77 14.98
C ALA A 50 8.43 -14.57 15.21
N LEU A 51 8.99 -13.39 14.93
CA LEU A 51 10.35 -13.04 15.30
C LEU A 51 10.56 -12.97 16.84
N CYS A 52 9.54 -12.52 17.57
CA CYS A 52 9.59 -12.42 19.03
C CYS A 52 9.32 -13.75 19.76
N THR A 53 8.79 -14.77 19.07
CA THR A 53 8.41 -16.06 19.67
C THR A 53 9.28 -17.19 19.14
N ASP A 54 8.99 -17.67 17.93
CA ASP A 54 9.77 -18.67 17.23
C ASP A 54 9.75 -18.40 15.72
N SER A 55 10.91 -18.00 15.20
CA SER A 55 11.15 -17.74 13.78
C SER A 55 10.86 -18.94 12.86
N ALA A 56 10.85 -20.17 13.40
CA ALA A 56 10.46 -21.37 12.65
C ALA A 56 8.98 -21.37 12.25
N VAL A 57 8.11 -20.79 13.09
CA VAL A 57 6.67 -20.65 12.79
C VAL A 57 6.46 -19.69 11.62
N PHE A 58 7.23 -18.60 11.55
CA PHE A 58 7.17 -17.67 10.42
C PHE A 58 7.68 -18.30 9.12
N TYR A 59 8.78 -19.05 9.22
CA TYR A 59 9.32 -19.78 8.07
C TYR A 59 8.29 -20.76 7.49
N ARG A 60 7.55 -21.47 8.35
CA ARG A 60 6.47 -22.37 7.91
C ARG A 60 5.30 -21.61 7.29
N LEU A 61 4.90 -20.48 7.87
CA LEU A 61 3.85 -19.62 7.32
C LEU A 61 4.21 -19.09 5.92
N ILE A 62 5.45 -18.63 5.72
CA ILE A 62 5.93 -18.13 4.42
C ILE A 62 5.96 -19.24 3.37
N ASN A 63 6.46 -20.43 3.74
CA ASN A 63 6.70 -21.53 2.81
C ASN A 63 5.55 -22.55 2.75
N ALA A 64 4.42 -22.26 3.41
CA ALA A 64 3.28 -23.19 3.56
C ALA A 64 3.70 -24.59 4.04
N ALA A 65 4.68 -24.66 4.93
CA ALA A 65 5.17 -25.93 5.46
C ALA A 65 4.28 -26.43 6.62
N PRO A 66 4.14 -27.76 6.79
CA PRO A 66 3.27 -28.33 7.80
C PRO A 66 3.70 -27.95 9.23
N PHE A 67 2.73 -27.57 10.06
CA PHE A 67 2.96 -27.19 11.46
C PHE A 67 3.10 -28.38 12.41
N MET A 68 2.76 -29.60 11.98
CA MET A 68 2.86 -30.80 12.80
C MET A 68 4.26 -31.39 12.75
N GLU A 69 5.03 -31.19 13.80
CA GLU A 69 6.33 -31.84 13.99
C GLU A 69 6.22 -33.05 14.91
N HIS A 70 7.11 -34.01 14.68
CA HIS A 70 7.33 -35.12 15.61
C HIS A 70 8.09 -34.57 16.83
N PRO A 71 7.68 -34.90 18.08
CA PRO A 71 8.21 -34.27 19.30
C PRO A 71 9.72 -34.44 19.52
N ASN A 72 10.37 -35.37 18.82
CA ASN A 72 11.81 -35.62 18.90
C ASN A 72 12.65 -35.04 17.76
N ASN A 73 12.03 -34.50 16.70
CA ASN A 73 12.75 -33.97 15.54
C ASN A 73 12.21 -32.59 15.16
N ASN A 74 12.97 -31.55 15.52
CA ASN A 74 12.81 -30.23 14.91
C ASN A 74 13.26 -30.34 13.44
N THR A 75 12.31 -30.30 12.52
CA THR A 75 12.52 -30.38 11.06
C THR A 75 12.97 -29.05 10.45
N VAL A 76 12.89 -27.95 11.20
CA VAL A 76 13.32 -26.63 10.72
C VAL A 76 14.51 -26.13 11.53
N ALA A 77 15.72 -26.47 11.08
CA ALA A 77 16.93 -25.76 11.48
C ALA A 77 17.00 -24.46 10.69
N LEU A 78 16.75 -23.32 11.32
CA LEU A 78 16.94 -22.03 10.66
C LEU A 78 18.43 -21.76 10.53
N ASP A 79 18.95 -22.01 9.33
CA ASP A 79 20.28 -21.54 8.95
C ASP A 79 20.33 -20.00 8.88
N THR A 80 21.51 -19.42 9.13
CA THR A 80 21.74 -17.98 9.13
C THR A 80 21.30 -17.33 7.82
N GLY A 81 21.48 -18.01 6.67
CA GLY A 81 21.01 -17.51 5.37
C GLY A 81 19.48 -17.38 5.28
N THR A 82 18.76 -18.29 5.92
CA THR A 82 17.29 -18.26 5.96
C THR A 82 16.78 -17.13 6.85
N MET A 83 17.44 -16.88 7.97
CA MET A 83 17.14 -15.74 8.86
C MET A 83 17.34 -14.41 8.15
N VAL A 84 18.47 -14.22 7.45
CA VAL A 84 18.74 -12.99 6.67
C VAL A 84 17.66 -12.76 5.62
N ARG A 85 17.22 -13.83 4.93
CA ARG A 85 16.12 -13.73 3.95
C ARG A 85 14.83 -13.27 4.60
N ILE A 86 14.45 -13.82 5.75
CA ILE A 86 13.25 -13.41 6.51
C ILE A 86 13.32 -11.93 6.89
N TYR A 87 14.44 -11.47 7.45
CA TYR A 87 14.61 -10.07 7.84
C TYR A 87 14.57 -9.13 6.62
N SER A 88 15.25 -9.49 5.53
CA SER A 88 15.23 -8.69 4.31
C SER A 88 13.82 -8.54 3.74
N LEU A 89 13.02 -9.60 3.75
CA LEU A 89 11.62 -9.56 3.32
C LEU A 89 10.80 -8.64 4.24
N MET A 90 10.96 -8.75 5.55
CA MET A 90 10.26 -7.89 6.51
C MET A 90 10.58 -6.40 6.30
N ILE A 91 11.85 -6.07 6.01
CA ILE A 91 12.26 -4.71 5.68
C ILE A 91 11.59 -4.22 4.39
N VAL A 92 11.57 -5.05 3.33
CA VAL A 92 10.90 -4.71 2.07
C VAL A 92 9.39 -4.46 2.29
N TYR A 93 8.72 -5.30 3.08
CA TYR A 93 7.33 -5.10 3.44
C TYR A 93 7.10 -3.80 4.23
N ALA A 94 7.99 -3.44 5.15
CA ALA A 94 7.92 -2.20 5.92
C ALA A 94 8.11 -0.95 5.05
N ILE A 95 9.10 -0.96 4.15
CA ILE A 95 9.34 0.12 3.19
C ILE A 95 8.14 0.27 2.25
N SER A 96 7.62 -0.85 1.74
CA SER A 96 6.45 -0.85 0.85
C SER A 96 5.24 -0.23 1.55
N LEU A 97 4.97 -0.61 2.80
CA LEU A 97 3.88 -0.02 3.59
C LEU A 97 4.06 1.50 3.77
N ALA A 98 5.27 1.95 4.08
CA ALA A 98 5.56 3.37 4.24
C ALA A 98 5.32 4.17 2.94
N LEU A 99 5.68 3.60 1.78
CA LEU A 99 5.42 4.20 0.47
C LEU A 99 3.93 4.30 0.16
N GLU A 100 3.15 3.26 0.46
CA GLU A 100 1.69 3.28 0.27
C GLU A 100 1.02 4.35 1.13
N PHE A 101 1.41 4.47 2.41
CA PHE A 101 0.90 5.54 3.28
C PHE A 101 1.27 6.93 2.77
N TRP A 102 2.53 7.12 2.36
CA TRP A 102 3.00 8.38 1.79
C TRP A 102 2.16 8.78 0.57
N PHE A 103 1.86 7.83 -0.30
CA PHE A 103 1.05 8.08 -1.49
C PHE A 103 -0.39 8.50 -1.17
N ILE A 104 -1.03 7.86 -0.18
CA ILE A 104 -2.36 8.28 0.30
C ILE A 104 -2.35 9.73 0.81
N VAL A 105 -1.30 10.10 1.56
CA VAL A 105 -1.14 11.48 2.05
C VAL A 105 -1.02 12.47 0.89
N VAL A 106 -0.31 12.12 -0.17
CA VAL A 106 -0.23 12.95 -1.39
C VAL A 106 -1.61 13.14 -2.01
N ILE A 107 -2.37 12.05 -2.21
CA ILE A 107 -3.74 12.14 -2.75
C ILE A 107 -4.63 13.03 -1.89
N TYR A 108 -4.58 12.86 -0.58
CA TYR A 108 -5.36 13.67 0.37
C TYR A 108 -5.05 15.16 0.24
N ASN A 109 -3.76 15.52 0.18
CA ASN A 109 -3.34 16.91 0.02
C ASN A 109 -3.76 17.47 -1.34
N CYS A 110 -3.69 16.68 -2.41
CA CYS A 110 -4.19 17.07 -3.73
C CYS A 110 -5.70 17.33 -3.72
N ASN A 111 -6.48 16.45 -3.08
CA ASN A 111 -7.93 16.64 -2.97
C ASN A 111 -8.28 17.91 -2.19
N ARG A 112 -7.61 18.13 -1.05
CA ARG A 112 -7.78 19.35 -0.27
C ARG A 112 -7.46 20.61 -1.08
N TYR A 113 -6.36 20.59 -1.83
CA TYR A 113 -5.99 21.71 -2.70
C TYR A 113 -7.04 21.99 -3.77
N LEU A 114 -7.62 20.94 -4.37
CA LEU A 114 -8.69 21.07 -5.34
C LEU A 114 -9.96 21.67 -4.72
N ASP A 115 -10.35 21.22 -3.52
CA ASP A 115 -11.52 21.74 -2.81
C ASP A 115 -11.36 23.25 -2.52
N GLU A 116 -10.21 23.65 -1.96
CA GLU A 116 -9.86 25.04 -1.68
C GLU A 116 -9.90 25.91 -2.95
N ARG A 117 -9.38 25.40 -4.07
CA ARG A 117 -9.45 26.09 -5.37
C ARG A 117 -10.87 26.16 -5.93
N SER A 118 -11.68 25.14 -5.73
CA SER A 118 -13.08 25.12 -6.18
C SER A 118 -13.89 26.21 -5.48
N ASP A 119 -13.67 26.38 -4.17
CA ASP A 119 -14.39 27.37 -3.38
C ASP A 119 -13.93 28.79 -3.71
N TYR A 120 -12.63 28.98 -3.93
CA TYR A 120 -12.11 30.25 -4.46
C TYR A 120 -12.72 30.60 -5.83
N MET A 121 -12.86 29.62 -6.73
CA MET A 121 -13.48 29.85 -8.04
C MET A 121 -14.96 30.23 -7.91
N LYS A 122 -15.72 29.56 -7.03
CA LYS A 122 -17.13 29.91 -6.74
C LYS A 122 -17.24 31.34 -6.20
N TYR A 123 -16.34 31.73 -5.31
CA TYR A 123 -16.26 33.09 -4.79
C TYR A 123 -15.98 34.11 -5.91
N CYS A 124 -14.98 33.86 -6.77
CA CYS A 124 -14.68 34.75 -7.89
C CYS A 124 -15.83 34.84 -8.90
N LEU A 125 -16.56 33.75 -9.19
CA LEU A 125 -17.75 33.76 -10.03
C LEU A 125 -18.89 34.61 -9.43
N ALA A 126 -19.05 34.60 -8.11
CA ALA A 126 -20.09 35.38 -7.43
C ALA A 126 -19.80 36.89 -7.44
N PHE A 127 -18.53 37.28 -7.23
CA PHE A 127 -18.16 38.67 -6.92
C PHE A 127 -17.32 39.40 -7.99
N SER A 128 -16.69 38.70 -8.94
CA SER A 128 -15.91 39.35 -10.00
C SER A 128 -16.74 39.50 -11.30
N THR A 129 -16.95 40.74 -11.74
CA THR A 129 -17.55 41.09 -13.03
C THR A 129 -16.86 40.46 -14.25
N PRO A 130 -15.52 40.31 -14.32
CA PRO A 130 -14.88 39.66 -15.47
C PRO A 130 -15.06 38.12 -15.55
N MET A 131 -15.37 37.41 -14.46
CA MET A 131 -15.70 35.98 -14.55
C MET A 131 -17.16 35.72 -14.92
N LYS A 132 -18.09 36.61 -14.55
CA LYS A 132 -19.51 36.51 -14.97
C LYS A 132 -19.68 36.60 -16.50
N THR A 133 -18.83 37.35 -17.19
CA THR A 133 -18.84 37.44 -18.65
C THR A 133 -18.17 36.24 -19.34
N LEU A 134 -17.32 35.49 -18.63
CA LEU A 134 -16.65 34.29 -19.16
C LEU A 134 -17.50 33.02 -19.01
N SER A 135 -18.37 32.95 -18.00
CA SER A 135 -19.29 31.82 -17.77
C SER A 135 -20.65 31.95 -18.48
N ALA A 136 -20.97 33.13 -19.03
CA ALA A 136 -22.23 33.41 -19.72
C ALA A 136 -22.19 33.07 -21.23
N ARG A 137 -21.18 32.33 -21.68
CA ARG A 137 -21.01 31.88 -23.07
C ARG A 137 -21.06 30.36 -23.12
#